data_AF-A0A1X0ZWV5-F1
#
_entry.id   AF-A0A1X0ZWV5-F1
#
_cell.length_a   1.000
_cell.length_b   1.000
_cell.length_c   1.000
_cell.angle_alpha   90.00
_cell.angle_beta   90.00
_cell.angle_gamma   90.00
#
_symmetry.space_group_name_H-M   'P 1'
#
loop_
_entity.id
_entity.type
_entity.pdbx_description
1 polymer ?
#
loop_
_entity_poly.entity_id
_entity_poly.type
_entity_poly.pdbx_seq_one_letter_code
_entity_poly.pdbx_strand_id
1 'polypeptide(L)' 'MTDVADRERPVASPCVNVCALDEQDVCVGCQRTVAEITRWSRMDNQERRQVLVLCHERAVAAGLVIGR' A
#
# COMPACT_ATOMS: atom_id res chain seq x y z
N MET A 1 28.50 -4.48 20.86
CA MET A 1 28.75 -4.17 19.44
C MET A 1 27.86 -5.11 18.64
N THR A 2 26.58 -4.75 18.50
CA THR A 2 25.58 -5.66 17.93
C THR A 2 25.61 -5.56 16.42
N ASP A 3 25.96 -6.70 15.83
CA ASP A 3 25.86 -7.09 14.44
C ASP A 3 24.60 -6.53 13.75
N VAL A 4 24.79 -5.54 12.87
CA VAL A 4 23.74 -5.05 11.97
C VAL A 4 23.73 -5.98 10.76
N ALA A 5 23.38 -7.24 10.99
CA ALA A 5 23.15 -8.20 9.92
C ALA A 5 21.82 -7.83 9.24
N ASP A 6 21.93 -7.06 8.15
CA ASP A 6 21.08 -7.12 6.94
C ASP A 6 19.58 -7.42 7.15
N ARG A 7 18.90 -6.65 8.01
CA ARG A 7 17.43 -6.67 8.09
C ARG A 7 16.91 -5.59 7.15
N GLU A 8 16.35 -6.03 6.03
CA GLU A 8 15.70 -5.15 5.06
C GLU A 8 14.73 -4.18 5.76
N ARG A 9 14.84 -2.89 5.42
CA ARG A 9 13.96 -1.88 6.04
C ARG A 9 12.49 -2.16 5.66
N PRO A 10 11.54 -1.91 6.57
CA PRO A 10 10.13 -2.08 6.26
C PRO A 10 9.72 -1.23 5.06
N VAL A 11 8.97 -1.82 4.12
CA VAL A 11 8.40 -1.10 2.98
C VAL A 11 7.45 -0.01 3.48
N ALA A 12 7.60 1.19 2.91
CA ALA A 12 6.84 2.37 3.27
C ALA A 12 5.36 2.24 2.90
N SER A 13 4.49 2.86 3.72
CA SER A 13 3.04 2.88 3.48
C SER A 13 2.68 3.84 2.35
N PRO A 14 1.73 3.48 1.45
CA PRO A 14 1.22 4.39 0.42
C PRO A 14 0.19 5.40 0.95
N CYS A 15 -0.05 5.43 2.28
CA CYS A 15 -1.07 6.28 2.86
C CYS A 15 -0.76 7.77 2.66
N VAL A 16 -1.70 8.50 2.08
CA VAL A 16 -1.64 9.96 1.89
C VAL A 16 -2.44 10.73 2.95
N ASN A 17 -2.78 10.07 4.07
CA ASN A 17 -3.60 10.62 5.17
C ASN A 17 -5.00 11.10 4.75
N VAL A 18 -5.51 10.58 3.64
CA VAL A 18 -6.91 10.69 3.25
C VAL A 18 -7.61 9.38 3.59
N CYS A 19 -8.59 9.43 4.48
CA CYS A 19 -9.39 8.27 4.88
C CYS A 19 -10.82 8.43 4.35
N ALA A 20 -10.99 8.16 3.07
CA ALA A 20 -12.29 8.05 2.41
C ALA A 20 -12.30 6.77 1.58
N LEU A 21 -13.37 5.98 1.71
CA LEU A 21 -13.57 4.72 1.00
C LEU A 21 -14.68 4.90 -0.05
N ASP A 22 -14.57 4.17 -1.15
CA ASP A 22 -15.65 4.04 -2.13
C ASP A 22 -16.63 2.91 -1.76
N GLU A 23 -17.59 2.63 -2.66
CA GLU A 23 -18.60 1.59 -2.50
C GLU A 23 -18.02 0.16 -2.54
N GLN A 24 -16.74 0.00 -2.92
CA GLN A 24 -16.02 -1.27 -2.97
C GLN A 24 -15.02 -1.42 -1.81
N ASP A 25 -15.13 -0.58 -0.78
CA ASP A 25 -14.20 -0.54 0.35
C ASP A 25 -12.73 -0.28 -0.05
N VAL A 26 -12.51 0.45 -1.15
CA VAL A 26 -11.20 0.90 -1.60
C VAL A 26 -10.99 2.36 -1.19
N CYS A 27 -9.83 2.66 -0.61
CA CYS A 27 -9.47 4.01 -0.23
C CYS A 27 -9.20 4.88 -1.46
N VAL A 28 -9.96 5.95 -1.64
CA VAL A 28 -9.83 6.84 -2.81
C VAL A 28 -8.48 7.56 -2.86
N GLY A 29 -7.81 7.72 -1.72
CA GLY A 29 -6.50 8.38 -1.63
C GLY A 29 -5.31 7.47 -1.90
N CYS A 30 -5.25 6.31 -1.24
CA CYS A 30 -4.09 5.39 -1.33
C CYS A 30 -4.36 4.10 -2.11
N GLN A 31 -5.59 3.89 -2.57
CA GLN A 31 -6.03 2.75 -3.39
C GLN A 31 -5.86 1.37 -2.74
N ARG A 32 -5.67 1.33 -1.42
CA ARG A 32 -5.74 0.09 -0.62
C ARG A 32 -7.19 -0.26 -0.28
N THR A 33 -7.49 -1.55 -0.20
CA THR A 33 -8.75 -2.04 0.39
C THR A 33 -8.73 -1.91 1.91
N VAL A 34 -9.90 -1.93 2.56
CA VAL A 34 -10.02 -2.03 4.03
C VAL A 34 -9.25 -3.24 4.58
N ALA A 35 -9.29 -4.38 3.88
CA ALA A 35 -8.56 -5.58 4.29
C ALA A 35 -7.04 -5.37 4.26
N GLU A 36 -6.51 -4.67 3.26
CA GLU A 36 -5.09 -4.32 3.17
C GLU A 36 -4.69 -3.29 4.24
N ILE A 37 -5.53 -2.28 4.49
CA ILE A 37 -5.31 -1.26 5.53
C ILE A 37 -5.20 -1.90 6.92
N THR A 38 -6.14 -2.79 7.26
CA THR A 38 -6.21 -3.44 8.58
C THR A 38 -5.07 -4.44 8.80
N ARG A 39 -4.57 -5.09 7.73
CA ARG A 39 -3.47 -6.06 7.81
C ARG A 39 -2.07 -5.47 7.64
N TRP A 40 -1.94 -4.24 7.16
CA TRP A 40 -0.65 -3.63 6.77
C TRP A 40 0.48 -3.78 7.81
N SER A 41 0.19 -3.53 9.08
CA SER A 41 1.20 -3.60 10.16
C SER A 41 1.73 -5.01 10.41
N ARG A 42 0.99 -6.04 9.97
CA ARG A 42 1.32 -7.45 10.12
C ARG A 42 1.93 -8.07 8.86
N MET A 43 1.94 -7.33 7.75
CA MET A 43 2.49 -7.79 6.48
C MET A 43 4.02 -7.72 6.47
N ASP A 44 4.65 -8.71 5.85
CA ASP A 44 6.07 -8.69 5.50
C ASP A 44 6.34 -7.77 4.30
N ASN A 45 7.62 -7.59 3.94
CA ASN A 45 8.00 -6.69 2.85
C ASN A 45 7.55 -7.19 1.47
N GLN A 46 7.43 -8.50 1.27
CA GLN A 46 6.95 -9.06 0.00
C GLN A 46 5.46 -8.77 -0.16
N GLU A 47 4.67 -9.04 0.86
CA GLU A 47 3.23 -8.74 0.91
C GLU A 47 2.98 -7.24 0.70
N ARG A 48 3.76 -6.37 1.36
CA ARG A 48 3.63 -4.92 1.19
C ARG A 48 3.90 -4.47 -0.24
N ARG A 49 4.93 -5.02 -0.90
CA ARG A 49 5.21 -4.72 -2.31
C ARG A 49 4.07 -5.15 -3.23
N GLN A 50 3.50 -6.33 -2.98
CA GLN A 50 2.34 -6.81 -3.73
C GLN A 50 1.15 -5.85 -3.55
N VAL A 51 0.87 -5.40 -2.33
CA VAL A 51 -0.17 -4.39 -2.09
C VAL A 51 0.12 -3.09 -2.84
N LEU A 52 1.37 -2.61 -2.88
CA LEU A 52 1.72 -1.41 -3.64
C LEU A 52 1.47 -1.56 -5.15
N VAL A 53 1.78 -2.73 -5.71
CA VAL A 53 1.48 -3.04 -7.12
C VAL A 53 -0.03 -2.99 -7.37
N LEU A 54 -0.83 -3.66 -6.52
CA LEU A 54 -2.30 -3.64 -6.63
C LEU A 54 -2.88 -2.22 -6.48
N CYS A 55 -2.34 -1.41 -5.58
CA CYS A 55 -2.75 -0.02 -5.42
C CYS A 55 -2.49 0.79 -6.69
N HIS A 56 -1.34 0.58 -7.33
CA HIS A 56 -1.00 1.22 -8.58
C HIS A 56 -1.94 0.76 -9.72
N GLU A 57 -2.19 -0.54 -9.84
CA GLU A 57 -3.12 -1.09 -10.84
C GLU A 57 -4.53 -0.49 -10.69
N ARG A 58 -5.06 -0.42 -9.45
CA ARG A 58 -6.34 0.23 -9.17
C ARG A 58 -6.32 1.72 -9.49
N ALA A 59 -5.24 2.43 -9.14
CA ALA A 59 -5.08 3.84 -9.47
C ALA A 59 -5.09 4.10 -10.99
N VAL A 60 -4.43 3.24 -11.77
CA VAL A 60 -4.44 3.30 -13.24
C VAL A 60 -5.84 3.01 -13.77
N ALA A 61 -6.50 1.96 -13.28
CA ALA A 61 -7.86 1.61 -13.69
C ALA A 61 -8.87 2.73 -13.36
N ALA A 62 -8.67 3.44 -12.26
CA ALA A 62 -9.47 4.59 -11.84
C ALA A 62 -9.09 5.90 -12.55
N GLY A 63 -8.07 5.89 -13.43
CA GLY A 63 -7.63 7.09 -14.16
C GLY A 63 -6.90 8.13 -13.29
N LEU A 64 -6.40 7.75 -12.12
CA LEU A 64 -5.74 8.64 -11.16
C LEU A 64 -4.25 8.87 -11.45
N VAL A 65 -3.65 8.06 -12.33
CA VAL A 65 -2.23 8.16 -12.70
C VAL A 65 -2.13 8.75 -14.11
N ILE A 66 -1.58 9.96 -14.20
CA ILE A 66 -1.34 10.66 -15.47
C ILE A 66 0.11 10.39 -15.90
N GLY A 67 0.31 9.42 -16.79
CA GLY A 67 1.62 9.10 -17.37
C GLY A 67 2.08 7.69 -17.04
N ARG A 68 2.41 6.94 -18.09
CA ARG A 68 3.21 5.71 -18.00
C ARG A 68 4.67 6.07 -17.84
#